data_AF-A0A0Q3TAD6-F1
#
_entry.id   AF-A0A0Q3TAD6-F1
#
_cell.length_a   1.000
_cell.length_b   1.000
_cell.length_c   1.000
_cell.angle_alpha   90.00
_cell.angle_beta   90.00
_cell.angle_gamma   90.00
#
_symmetry.space_group_name_H-M   'P 1'
#
loop_
_entity.id
_entity.type
_entity.pdbx_description
1 polymer ?
#
loop_
_entity_poly.entity_id
_entity_poly.type
_entity_poly.pdbx_seq_one_letter_code
_entity_poly.pdbx_strand_id
1 'polypeptide(L)'
;MGLKSANSEDKVFKKVNIILVIFLSIITVGIYIGYWFLNRKKDIKQLREQNYIPFKWWYVFTIFLSVSLLYQIFGGVFLTELGLSFFDSLDVIFSFFFLAILYYSVFRLRDLLEDEFDEENFNFILLVLFHIWYMQYKINRLDKAGRALL
;
A
#
# COMPACT_ATOMS: atom_id res chain seq x y z
N MET A 1 1.56 35.78 3.74
CA MET A 1 2.90 35.40 4.24
C MET A 1 3.47 34.39 3.25
N GLY A 2 4.41 34.86 2.41
CA GLY A 2 5.33 34.12 1.55
C GLY A 2 4.85 32.85 0.86
N LEU A 3 4.37 32.99 -0.38
CA LEU A 3 4.40 31.91 -1.38
C LEU A 3 5.84 31.40 -1.49
N LYS A 4 6.10 30.21 -0.92
CA LYS A 4 7.30 29.45 -1.25
C LYS A 4 7.07 28.82 -2.63
N SER A 5 7.43 29.62 -3.63
CA SER A 5 7.87 29.15 -4.95
C SER A 5 9.03 28.16 -4.75
N ALA A 6 8.70 26.88 -4.60
CA ALA A 6 9.64 25.77 -4.65
C ALA A 6 9.09 24.73 -5.65
N ASN A 7 9.70 24.70 -6.85
CA ASN A 7 9.62 23.66 -7.88
C ASN A 7 8.26 23.07 -8.21
N SER A 8 7.61 23.59 -9.25
CA SER A 8 6.50 22.95 -9.96
C SER A 8 6.90 21.70 -10.80
N GLU A 9 8.06 21.09 -10.54
CA GLU A 9 8.54 19.87 -11.22
C GLU A 9 8.79 18.67 -10.28
N ASP A 10 8.63 18.82 -8.97
CA ASP A 10 8.83 17.70 -8.05
C ASP A 10 7.58 16.81 -8.04
N LYS A 11 7.64 15.73 -8.83
CA LYS A 11 6.62 14.67 -8.83
C LYS A 11 6.42 14.16 -7.40
N VAL A 12 5.28 14.51 -6.79
CA VAL A 12 4.92 14.04 -5.45
C VAL A 12 4.87 12.51 -5.37
N PHE A 13 4.48 11.84 -6.46
CA PHE A 13 4.44 10.37 -6.53
C PHE A 13 5.12 9.80 -7.77
N LYS A 14 5.87 8.71 -7.58
CA LYS A 14 6.45 7.93 -8.68
C LYS A 14 5.36 7.12 -9.42
N LYS A 15 5.26 7.35 -10.73
CA LYS A 15 4.43 6.55 -11.64
C LYS A 15 4.93 5.11 -11.72
N VAL A 16 4.00 4.16 -11.65
CA VAL A 16 4.29 2.72 -11.77
C VAL A 16 3.26 2.04 -12.66
N ASN A 17 3.69 1.04 -13.43
CA ASN A 17 2.80 0.24 -14.26
C ASN A 17 1.83 -0.57 -13.38
N ILE A 18 0.52 -0.37 -13.58
CA ILE A 18 -0.54 -0.99 -12.77
C ILE A 18 -0.55 -2.51 -12.97
N ILE A 19 -0.31 -2.99 -14.19
CA ILE A 19 -0.26 -4.43 -14.49
C ILE A 19 0.88 -5.08 -13.69
N LEU A 20 2.02 -4.39 -13.58
CA LEU A 20 3.13 -4.86 -12.77
C LEU A 20 2.78 -4.91 -11.27
N VAL A 21 2.06 -3.91 -10.77
CA VAL A 21 1.58 -3.89 -9.36
C VAL A 21 0.66 -5.08 -9.10
N ILE A 22 -0.30 -5.34 -10.00
CA ILE A 22 -1.23 -6.48 -9.89
C ILE A 22 -0.43 -7.79 -9.90
N PHE A 23 0.40 -7.97 -10.91
CA PHE A 23 1.22 -9.18 -11.10
C PHE A 23 2.10 -9.47 -9.87
N LEU A 24 2.83 -8.47 -9.38
CA LEU A 24 3.68 -8.63 -8.19
C LEU A 24 2.86 -8.89 -6.93
N SER A 25 1.68 -8.26 -6.76
CA SER A 25 0.84 -8.52 -5.59
C SER A 25 0.29 -9.94 -5.54
N ILE A 26 -0.02 -10.54 -6.69
CA ILE A 26 -0.49 -11.93 -6.78
C ILE A 26 0.66 -12.90 -6.55
N ILE A 27 1.79 -12.72 -7.25
CA ILE A 27 2.93 -13.64 -7.16
C ILE A 27 3.54 -13.66 -5.77
N THR A 28 3.58 -12.52 -5.10
CA THR A 28 4.17 -12.41 -3.75
C THR A 28 3.16 -12.63 -2.64
N VAL A 29 1.93 -13.10 -2.97
CA VAL A 29 0.87 -13.40 -2.00
C VAL A 29 0.65 -12.22 -1.03
N GLY A 30 0.61 -11.00 -1.56
CA GLY A 30 0.36 -9.79 -0.78
C GLY A 30 1.61 -9.13 -0.14
N ILE A 31 2.80 -9.74 -0.13
CA ILE A 31 4.03 -9.09 0.39
C ILE A 31 4.30 -7.77 -0.35
N TYR A 32 4.10 -7.74 -1.67
CA TYR A 32 4.30 -6.54 -2.47
C TYR A 32 3.37 -5.39 -2.06
N ILE A 33 2.20 -5.67 -1.47
CA ILE A 33 1.29 -4.63 -0.96
C ILE A 33 1.97 -3.87 0.19
N GLY A 34 2.60 -4.59 1.11
CA GLY A 34 3.38 -3.98 2.19
C GLY A 34 4.57 -3.19 1.67
N TYR A 35 5.34 -3.78 0.75
CA TYR A 35 6.42 -3.08 0.06
C TYR A 35 5.95 -1.79 -0.64
N TRP A 36 4.77 -1.80 -1.28
CA TRP A 36 4.21 -0.65 -1.99
C TRP A 36 4.00 0.55 -1.06
N PHE A 37 3.43 0.32 0.14
CA PHE A 37 3.26 1.35 1.16
C PHE A 37 4.60 1.84 1.71
N LEU A 38 5.53 0.92 1.98
CA LEU A 38 6.84 1.26 2.54
C LEU A 38 7.69 2.09 1.56
N ASN A 39 7.66 1.72 0.28
CA ASN A 39 8.39 2.43 -0.77
C ASN A 39 7.85 3.85 -1.00
N ARG A 40 6.57 4.10 -0.73
CA ARG A 40 5.90 5.42 -0.87
C ARG A 40 5.79 6.20 0.44
N LYS A 41 6.43 5.73 1.50
CA LYS A 41 6.40 6.39 2.81
C LYS A 41 6.83 7.86 2.75
N LYS A 42 7.85 8.19 1.93
CA LYS A 42 8.37 9.56 1.81
C LYS A 42 7.34 10.46 1.12
N ASP A 43 6.89 10.04 -0.05
CA ASP A 43 5.86 10.70 -0.86
C ASP A 43 4.59 11.00 -0.04
N ILE A 44 4.08 10.01 0.69
CA ILE A 44 2.87 10.17 1.52
C ILE A 44 3.09 11.12 2.72
N LYS A 45 4.31 11.13 3.28
CA LYS A 45 4.64 12.04 4.39
C LYS A 45 4.84 13.47 3.94
N GLN A 46 5.25 13.69 2.68
CA GLN A 46 5.39 15.03 2.10
C GLN A 46 4.05 15.73 1.94
N LEU A 47 2.96 14.98 1.65
CA LEU A 47 1.61 15.54 1.58
C LEU A 47 1.18 16.23 2.88
N ARG A 48 1.43 15.59 4.03
CA ARG A 48 1.13 16.18 5.35
C ARG A 48 1.90 15.44 6.45
N GLU A 49 2.65 16.19 7.26
CA GLU A 49 3.48 15.60 8.32
C GLU A 49 2.67 14.89 9.42
N GLN A 50 1.42 15.30 9.64
CA GLN A 50 0.51 14.72 10.63
C GLN A 50 -0.24 13.46 10.14
N ASN A 51 0.27 12.78 9.10
CA ASN A 51 -0.39 11.62 8.51
C ASN A 51 -0.25 10.36 9.38
N TYR A 52 -1.40 9.88 9.87
CA TYR A 52 -1.54 8.70 10.74
C TYR A 52 -1.45 7.35 10.00
N ILE A 53 -0.79 7.25 8.83
CA ILE A 53 -0.59 5.92 8.23
C ILE A 53 0.40 5.12 9.10
N PRO A 54 0.03 3.92 9.59
CA PRO A 54 0.84 3.13 10.51
C PRO A 54 2.00 2.41 9.82
N PHE A 55 2.98 3.14 9.27
CA PHE A 55 4.10 2.56 8.52
C PHE A 55 4.93 1.53 9.30
N LYS A 56 4.98 1.62 10.64
CA LYS A 56 5.65 0.61 11.48
C LYS A 56 4.98 -0.76 11.33
N TRP A 57 3.66 -0.80 11.32
CA TRP A 57 2.90 -2.03 11.14
C TRP A 57 3.10 -2.60 9.72
N TRP A 58 3.22 -1.75 8.70
CA TRP A 58 3.56 -2.23 7.35
C TRP A 58 4.91 -2.96 7.28
N TYR A 59 5.92 -2.55 8.06
CA TYR A 59 7.16 -3.34 8.18
C TYR A 59 6.91 -4.71 8.82
N VAL A 60 6.18 -4.74 9.93
CA VAL A 60 5.84 -5.99 10.64
C VAL A 60 5.12 -6.96 9.72
N PHE A 61 4.07 -6.50 9.02
CA PHE A 61 3.32 -7.34 8.10
C PHE A 61 4.12 -7.79 6.88
N THR A 62 4.99 -6.94 6.33
CA THR A 62 5.84 -7.33 5.19
C THR A 62 6.80 -8.44 5.60
N ILE A 63 7.42 -8.34 6.78
CA ILE A 63 8.31 -9.37 7.34
C ILE A 63 7.51 -10.64 7.64
N PHE A 64 6.37 -10.49 8.32
CA PHE A 64 5.49 -11.61 8.66
C PHE A 64 5.05 -12.39 7.41
N LEU A 65 4.53 -11.72 6.39
CA LEU A 65 4.12 -12.35 5.13
C LEU A 65 5.30 -13.02 4.40
N SER A 66 6.50 -12.44 4.50
CA SER A 66 7.70 -13.04 3.92
C SER A 66 8.08 -14.34 4.64
N VAL A 67 8.00 -14.36 5.97
CA VAL A 67 8.22 -15.58 6.78
C VAL A 67 7.11 -16.60 6.54
N SER A 68 5.86 -16.13 6.45
CA SER A 68 4.67 -16.93 6.10
C SER A 68 4.89 -17.70 4.80
N LEU A 69 5.26 -16.98 3.73
CA LEU A 69 5.55 -17.58 2.43
C LEU A 69 6.68 -18.61 2.49
N LEU A 70 7.75 -18.33 3.25
CA LEU A 70 8.86 -19.28 3.40
C LEU A 70 8.43 -20.54 4.14
N TYR A 71 7.66 -20.45 5.22
CA TYR A 71 7.19 -21.65 5.90
C TYR A 71 6.15 -22.40 5.06
N GLN A 72 5.34 -21.72 4.25
CA GLN A 72 4.37 -22.42 3.40
C GLN A 72 5.06 -23.29 2.34
N ILE A 73 6.25 -22.87 1.88
CA ILE A 73 7.07 -23.62 0.92
C ILE A 73 7.90 -24.71 1.62
N PHE A 74 8.55 -24.38 2.73
CA PHE A 74 9.57 -25.25 3.35
C PHE A 74 9.12 -25.91 4.66
N GLY A 75 8.03 -25.46 5.25
CA GLY A 75 7.58 -25.83 6.60
C GLY A 75 7.33 -27.31 6.75
N GLY A 76 6.81 -27.98 5.72
CA GLY A 76 6.62 -29.44 5.74
C GLY A 76 7.92 -30.25 5.89
N VAL A 77 9.08 -29.64 5.62
CA VAL A 77 10.40 -30.27 5.81
C VAL A 77 10.96 -30.01 7.21
N PHE A 78 10.65 -28.86 7.80
CA PHE A 78 11.29 -28.39 9.05
C PHE A 78 10.39 -28.48 10.29
N LEU A 79 9.07 -28.56 10.13
CA LEU A 79 8.09 -28.49 11.22
C LEU A 79 7.30 -29.79 11.34
N THR A 80 6.87 -30.08 12.57
CA THR A 80 5.89 -31.14 12.87
C THR A 80 4.48 -30.69 12.51
N GLU A 81 3.53 -31.63 12.41
CA GLU A 81 2.11 -31.32 12.15
C GLU A 81 1.51 -30.32 13.15
N LEU A 82 1.87 -30.45 14.43
CA LEU A 82 1.46 -29.50 15.47
C LEU A 82 2.02 -28.09 15.21
N GLY A 83 3.29 -28.01 14.80
CA GLY A 83 3.93 -26.74 14.45
C GLY A 83 3.25 -26.08 13.26
N LEU A 84 2.95 -26.85 12.21
CA LEU A 84 2.25 -26.35 11.03
C LEU A 84 0.86 -25.78 11.38
N SER A 85 0.06 -26.54 12.14
CA SER A 85 -1.27 -26.11 12.58
C SER A 85 -1.24 -24.82 13.43
N PHE A 86 -0.21 -24.68 14.27
CA PHE A 86 0.00 -23.47 15.05
C PHE A 86 0.30 -22.26 14.16
N PHE A 87 1.20 -22.40 13.17
CA PHE A 87 1.51 -21.32 12.22
C PHE A 87 0.32 -20.96 11.34
N ASP A 88 -0.44 -21.94 10.86
CA ASP A 88 -1.65 -21.70 10.07
C ASP A 88 -2.70 -20.89 10.86
N SER A 89 -2.82 -21.16 12.16
CA SER A 89 -3.69 -20.38 13.05
C SER A 89 -3.21 -18.93 13.19
N LEU A 90 -1.90 -18.71 13.33
CA LEU A 90 -1.32 -17.37 13.37
C LEU A 90 -1.52 -16.63 12.04
N ASP A 91 -1.33 -17.32 10.91
CA ASP A 91 -1.50 -16.75 9.58
C ASP A 91 -2.92 -16.23 9.35
N VAL A 92 -3.93 -16.98 9.79
CA VAL A 92 -5.34 -16.53 9.71
C VAL A 92 -5.54 -15.27 10.55
N ILE A 93 -5.08 -15.26 11.79
CA ILE A 93 -5.23 -14.10 12.70
C ILE A 93 -4.54 -12.86 12.11
N PHE A 94 -3.29 -13.01 11.67
CA PHE A 94 -2.52 -11.92 11.07
C PHE A 94 -3.13 -11.46 9.75
N SER A 95 -3.73 -12.34 8.95
CA SER A 95 -4.41 -11.96 7.71
C SER A 95 -5.59 -11.00 7.97
N PHE A 96 -6.36 -11.22 9.04
CA PHE A 96 -7.42 -10.28 9.43
C PHE A 96 -6.86 -8.91 9.84
N PHE A 97 -5.80 -8.87 10.64
CA PHE A 97 -5.15 -7.62 11.02
C PHE A 97 -4.52 -6.91 9.81
N PHE A 98 -3.91 -7.66 8.90
CA PHE A 98 -3.37 -7.14 7.66
C PHE A 98 -4.45 -6.45 6.84
N LEU A 99 -5.61 -7.10 6.68
CA LEU A 99 -6.74 -6.55 5.94
C LEU A 99 -7.27 -5.26 6.58
N ALA A 100 -7.38 -5.22 7.91
CA ALA A 100 -7.77 -4.01 8.65
C ALA A 100 -6.81 -2.84 8.40
N ILE A 101 -5.50 -3.09 8.48
CA ILE A 101 -4.48 -2.06 8.23
C ILE A 101 -4.44 -1.64 6.76
N LEU A 102 -4.64 -2.59 5.84
CA LEU A 102 -4.74 -2.32 4.41
C LEU A 102 -5.86 -1.31 4.14
N TYR A 103 -7.08 -1.62 4.56
CA TYR A 103 -8.20 -0.72 4.29
C TYR A 103 -8.08 0.60 5.03
N TYR A 104 -7.67 0.58 6.31
CA TYR A 104 -7.41 1.82 7.03
C TYR A 104 -6.42 2.72 6.28
N SER A 105 -5.30 2.15 5.82
CA SER A 105 -4.26 2.92 5.12
C SER A 105 -4.71 3.37 3.72
N VAL A 106 -5.47 2.57 3.00
CA VAL A 106 -6.02 2.92 1.68
C VAL A 106 -7.02 4.06 1.80
N PHE A 107 -7.98 3.98 2.72
CA PHE A 107 -8.94 5.06 2.96
C PHE A 107 -8.25 6.32 3.46
N ARG A 108 -7.29 6.19 4.39
CA ARG A 108 -6.54 7.36 4.85
C ARG A 108 -5.75 8.01 3.73
N LEU A 109 -5.13 7.23 2.85
CA LEU A 109 -4.41 7.77 1.70
C LEU A 109 -5.36 8.40 0.67
N ARG A 110 -6.55 7.84 0.50
CA ARG A 110 -7.61 8.44 -0.32
C ARG A 110 -7.97 9.83 0.20
N ASP A 111 -8.32 9.96 1.48
CA ASP A 111 -8.69 11.26 2.08
C ASP A 111 -7.59 12.31 1.83
N LEU A 112 -6.32 11.90 1.98
CA LEU A 112 -5.17 12.78 1.75
C LEU A 112 -5.00 13.22 0.30
N LEU A 113 -5.31 12.34 -0.65
CA LEU A 113 -5.23 12.68 -2.07
C LEU A 113 -6.42 13.54 -2.50
N GLU A 114 -7.62 13.31 -1.96
CA GLU A 114 -8.78 14.17 -2.20
C GLU A 114 -8.54 15.58 -1.64
N ASP A 115 -8.00 15.69 -0.41
CA ASP A 115 -7.68 16.97 0.24
C ASP A 115 -6.60 17.78 -0.51
N GLU A 116 -5.56 17.13 -1.03
CA GLU A 116 -4.42 17.84 -1.66
C GLU A 116 -4.71 18.26 -3.11
N PHE A 117 -5.39 17.40 -3.88
CA PHE A 117 -5.53 17.59 -5.33
C PHE A 117 -6.90 18.12 -5.75
N ASP A 118 -7.80 18.41 -4.80
CA ASP A 118 -9.18 18.86 -5.05
C ASP A 118 -9.92 17.95 -6.05
N GLU A 119 -9.53 16.67 -6.09
CA GLU A 119 -10.11 15.68 -7.00
C GLU A 119 -11.32 15.04 -6.31
N GLU A 120 -12.51 15.51 -6.68
CA GLU A 120 -13.74 14.89 -6.20
C GLU A 120 -13.92 13.51 -6.84
N ASN A 121 -14.02 12.48 -5.99
CA ASN A 121 -14.53 11.13 -6.25
C ASN A 121 -13.48 10.03 -6.48
N PHE A 122 -12.82 9.59 -5.41
CA PHE A 122 -12.47 8.17 -5.33
C PHE A 122 -13.72 7.32 -5.09
N ASN A 123 -13.92 6.31 -5.92
CA ASN A 123 -15.04 5.39 -5.76
C ASN A 123 -14.76 4.39 -4.62
N PHE A 124 -15.62 4.38 -3.60
CA PHE A 124 -15.53 3.49 -2.44
C PHE A 124 -15.47 2.00 -2.82
N ILE A 125 -16.35 1.56 -3.73
CA ILE A 125 -16.43 0.16 -4.14
C ILE A 125 -15.13 -0.25 -4.84
N LEU A 126 -14.59 0.61 -5.71
CA LEU A 126 -13.32 0.34 -6.39
C LEU A 126 -12.14 0.31 -5.40
N LEU A 127 -12.15 1.14 -4.35
CA LEU A 127 -11.16 1.08 -3.29
C LEU A 127 -11.21 -0.23 -2.50
N VAL A 128 -12.40 -0.74 -2.20
CA VAL A 128 -12.51 -2.01 -1.47
C VAL A 128 -12.09 -3.18 -2.36
N LEU A 129 -12.58 -3.25 -3.60
CA LEU A 129 -12.32 -4.39 -4.49
C LEU A 129 -10.88 -4.44 -5.03
N PHE A 130 -10.29 -3.27 -5.32
CA PHE A 130 -9.01 -3.19 -6.00
C PHE A 130 -7.92 -2.47 -5.19
N HIS A 131 -8.24 -1.94 -4.00
CA HIS A 131 -7.30 -1.41 -3.01
C HIS A 131 -6.14 -0.60 -3.61
N ILE A 132 -4.89 -1.02 -3.36
CA ILE A 132 -3.67 -0.43 -3.91
C ILE A 132 -3.61 -0.35 -5.44
N TRP A 133 -4.32 -1.21 -6.19
CA TRP A 133 -4.33 -1.17 -7.66
C TRP A 133 -5.12 0.04 -8.15
N TYR A 134 -6.30 0.26 -7.55
CA TYR A 134 -7.11 1.44 -7.85
C TYR A 134 -6.43 2.73 -7.35
N MET A 135 -5.80 2.69 -6.18
CA MET A 135 -4.98 3.80 -5.69
C MET A 135 -3.84 4.13 -6.67
N GLN A 136 -3.10 3.13 -7.14
CA GLN A 136 -2.04 3.36 -8.12
C GLN A 136 -2.59 3.91 -9.44
N TYR A 137 -3.75 3.43 -9.89
CA TYR A 137 -4.43 3.95 -11.07
C TYR A 137 -4.76 5.44 -10.93
N LYS A 138 -5.35 5.84 -9.80
CA LYS A 138 -5.67 7.25 -9.52
C LYS A 138 -4.43 8.12 -9.40
N ILE A 139 -3.41 7.70 -8.65
CA ILE A 139 -2.12 8.39 -8.54
C ILE A 139 -1.49 8.60 -9.93
N ASN A 140 -1.52 7.59 -10.80
CA ASN A 140 -1.00 7.71 -12.16
C ASN A 140 -1.79 8.67 -13.05
N ARG A 141 -3.08 8.92 -12.74
CA ARG A 141 -3.92 9.88 -13.46
C ARG A 141 -3.72 11.31 -12.95
N LEU A 142 -3.58 11.50 -11.65
CA LEU A 142 -3.27 12.80 -11.04
C LEU A 142 -1.97 13.40 -11.63
N ASP A 143 -0.93 12.58 -11.79
CA ASP A 143 0.33 12.97 -12.45
C ASP A 143 0.19 13.28 -13.96
N LYS A 144 -0.87 12.80 -14.63
CA LYS A 144 -1.18 13.18 -16.02
C LYS A 144 -1.96 14.50 -16.08
N ALA A 145 -2.92 14.71 -15.17
CA ALA A 145 -3.73 15.92 -15.12
C ALA A 145 -2.88 17.15 -14.79
N GLY A 146 -1.96 17.04 -13.83
CA GLY A 146 -1.00 18.11 -13.51
C GLY A 146 -0.05 18.48 -14.66
N ARG A 147 0.09 17.63 -15.68
CA ARG A 147 0.88 17.89 -16.90
C ARG A 147 0.08 18.46 -18.07
N ALA A 148 -1.24 18.41 -18.03
CA ALA A 148 -2.09 18.94 -19.11
C ALA A 148 -2.42 20.43 -18.91
N LEU A 149 -2.10 20.99 -17.73
CA LEU A 149 -2.29 22.40 -17.36
C LEU A 149 -0.99 23.21 -17.40
N LEU A 150 0.12 22.62 -17.86
CA LEU A 150 1.41 23.25 -18.14
C LEU A 150 1.71 23.15 -19.65
#